data_AF-A0A3C0ZPU3-F1
#
_entry.id   AF-A0A3C0ZPU3-F1
#
_cell.length_a   1.000
_cell.length_b   1.000
_cell.length_c   1.000
_cell.angle_alpha   90.00
_cell.angle_beta   90.00
_cell.angle_gamma   90.00
#
_symmetry.space_group_name_H-M   'P 1'
#
loop_
_entity.id
_entity.type
_entity.pdbx_description
1 polymer ?
#
loop_
_entity_poly.entity_id
_entity_poly.type
_entity_poly.pdbx_seq_one_letter_code
_entity_poly.pdbx_strand_id
1 'polypeptide(L)' 'AKNAGRHNVSWDGRDDVGVSMPTGVYLYRINAGSFQASKKMTLLK' A
#
# COMPACT_ATOMS: atom_id res chain seq x y z
N ALA A 1 -15.47 7.87 -9.26
CA ALA A 1 -14.64 8.74 -8.40
C ALA A 1 -14.81 8.29 -6.95
N LYS A 2 -13.75 8.26 -6.14
CA LYS A 2 -13.88 8.01 -4.69
C LYS A 2 -14.43 9.27 -4.03
N ASN A 3 -15.43 9.13 -3.16
CA ASN A 3 -16.00 10.26 -2.42
C ASN A 3 -15.01 10.81 -1.39
N ALA A 4 -15.16 12.10 -1.06
CA ALA A 4 -14.42 12.72 0.03
C ALA A 4 -14.71 12.00 1.35
N GLY A 5 -13.69 11.89 2.21
CA GLY A 5 -13.79 11.20 3.49
C GLY A 5 -12.52 10.42 3.81
N ARG A 6 -12.56 9.70 4.95
CA ARG A 6 -11.45 8.86 5.39
C ARG A 6 -11.47 7.53 4.65
N HIS A 7 -10.33 7.15 4.09
CA HIS A 7 -10.14 5.87 3.41
C HIS A 7 -9.04 5.08 4.12
N ASN A 8 -9.24 3.78 4.29
CA ASN A 8 -8.23 2.87 4.79
C ASN A 8 -7.91 1.82 3.73
N VAL A 9 -6.63 1.48 3.58
CA VAL A 9 -6.15 0.41 2.70
C VAL A 9 -5.17 -0.41 3.50
N SER A 10 -5.38 -1.73 3.53
CA SER A 10 -4.48 -2.69 4.17
C SER A 10 -3.88 -3.56 3.08
N TRP A 11 -2.57 -3.78 3.17
CA TRP A 11 -1.89 -4.79 2.37
C TRP A 11 -1.72 -6.04 3.22
N ASP A 12 -2.09 -7.18 2.67
CA ASP A 12 -2.05 -8.50 3.32
C ASP A 12 -0.69 -9.19 3.17
N GLY A 13 0.29 -8.53 2.57
CA GLY A 13 1.62 -9.10 2.33
C GLY A 13 1.66 -10.06 1.14
N ARG A 14 0.65 -10.08 0.26
CA ARG A 14 0.63 -10.91 -0.95
C ARG A 14 0.87 -10.08 -2.21
N ASP A 15 1.38 -10.73 -3.24
CA ASP A 15 1.43 -10.17 -4.60
C ASP A 15 0.10 -10.37 -5.35
N ASP A 16 0.07 -9.93 -6.60
CA ASP A 16 -1.14 -9.96 -7.45
C ASP A 16 -1.61 -11.38 -7.81
N VAL A 17 -0.76 -12.39 -7.62
CA VAL A 17 -1.11 -13.81 -7.83
C VAL A 17 -1.44 -14.52 -6.51
N GLY A 18 -1.49 -13.78 -5.39
CA GLY A 18 -1.86 -14.29 -4.07
C GLY A 18 -0.71 -14.95 -3.30
N VAL A 19 0.53 -14.84 -3.79
CA VAL A 19 1.71 -15.44 -3.17
C VAL A 19 2.22 -14.53 -2.05
N SER A 20 2.50 -15.12 -0.88
CA SER A 20 3.09 -14.39 0.24
C SER A 20 4.46 -13.84 -0.11
N MET A 21 4.64 -12.53 0.07
CA MET A 21 5.90 -11.86 -0.16
C MET A 21 6.87 -12.07 1.03
N PRO A 22 8.20 -12.00 0.80
CA PRO A 22 9.20 -12.10 1.86
C PRO A 22 9.09 -11.01 2.94
N THR A 23 9.67 -11.26 4.11
CA THR A 23 9.93 -10.20 5.09
C THR A 23 10.84 -9.14 4.49
N GLY A 24 10.52 -7.87 4.64
CA GLY A 24 11.31 -6.80 4.02
C GLY A 24 10.68 -5.43 4.08
N VAL A 25 11.38 -4.45 3.50
CA VAL A 25 10.87 -3.08 3.33
C VAL A 25 10.28 -2.93 1.94
N TYR A 26 9.03 -2.49 1.89
CA TYR A 26 8.26 -2.25 0.68
C TYR A 26 7.96 -0.77 0.55
N LEU A 27 8.11 -0.23 -0.67
CA LEU A 27 7.78 1.15 -0.98
C LEU A 27 6.43 1.21 -1.67
N TYR A 28 5.60 2.18 -1.28
CA TYR A 28 4.32 2.44 -1.93
C TYR A 28 4.11 3.93 -2.16
N ARG A 29 3.26 4.24 -3.15
CA ARG A 29 2.87 5.61 -3.50
C ARG A 29 1.36 5.77 -3.44
N ILE A 30 0.91 6.85 -2.81
CA ILE A 30 -0.48 7.29 -2.83
C ILE A 30 -0.59 8.42 -3.85
N ASN A 31 -1.47 8.27 -4.83
CA ASN A 31 -1.80 9.29 -5.82
C ASN A 31 -3.27 9.70 -5.66
N ALA A 32 -3.56 10.98 -5.42
CA ALA A 32 -4.90 11.53 -5.28
C ALA A 32 -4.99 12.94 -5.90
N GLY A 33 -5.29 13.01 -7.20
CA GLY A 33 -5.27 14.28 -7.93
C GLY A 33 -3.85 14.87 -7.94
N SER A 34 -3.70 16.11 -7.46
CA SER A 34 -2.39 16.76 -7.31
C SER A 34 -1.57 16.24 -6.11
N PHE A 35 -2.20 15.51 -5.18
CA PHE A 35 -1.50 14.95 -4.04
C PHE A 35 -0.75 13.67 -4.43
N GLN A 36 0.54 13.63 -4.11
CA GLN A 36 1.39 12.44 -4.23
C GLN A 36 2.21 12.28 -2.95
N ALA A 37 2.23 11.07 -2.40
CA ALA A 37 3.05 10.74 -1.24
C ALA A 37 3.69 9.37 -1.40
N SER A 38 4.99 9.27 -1.16
CA SER A 38 5.71 8.00 -1.11
C SER A 38 6.01 7.63 0.33
N LYS A 39 5.81 6.36 0.70
CA LYS A 39 6.03 5.84 2.05
C LYS A 39 6.66 4.46 1.97
N LYS A 40 7.27 4.05 3.08
CA LYS A 40 7.79 2.69 3.28
C LYS A 40 6.94 1.93 4.28
N MET A 41 6.88 0.62 4.12
CA MET A 41 6.20 -0.33 5.00
C MET A 41 7.16 -1.49 5.26
N THR A 42 7.21 -1.97 6.49
CA THR A 42 8.01 -3.15 6.86
C THR A 42 7.06 -4.33 7.02
N LEU A 43 7.23 -5.37 6.21
CA LEU A 43 6.55 -6.65 6.37
C LEU A 43 7.40 -7.54 7.28
N LEU A 44 6.82 -7.95 8.40
CA LEU A 44 7.39 -8.88 9.38
C LEU A 44 6.56 -10.17 9.36
N LYS A 45 7.21 -11.32 9.59
CA LYS A 45 6.52 -12.61 9.78
C LYS A 45 6.09 -12.78 11.22
#